data_AF-A0A2P4S8W4-F1
#
_entry.id   AF-A0A2P4S8W4-F1
#
_cell.length_a   1.000
_cell.length_b   1.000
_cell.length_c   1.000
_cell.angle_alpha   90.00
_cell.angle_beta   90.00
_cell.angle_gamma   90.00
#
_symmetry.space_group_name_H-M   'P 1'
#
loop_
_entity.id
_entity.type
_entity.pdbx_description
1 polymer ?
#
loop_
_entity_poly.entity_id
_entity_poly.type
_entity_poly.pdbx_seq_one_letter_code
_entity_poly.pdbx_strand_id
1 'polypeptide(L)' 'MNEVVHTSPTIGSNVEEIVVNNTRFLMWDIGGQESLRSSWNTYYTNTEFVIVVVDSTDRERISVTKEELYKMLAHE' A
#
# COMPACT_ATOMS: atom_id res chain seq x y z
N MET A 1 5.99 3.34 27.32
CA MET A 1 4.66 3.73 26.82
C MET A 1 4.46 2.99 25.51
N ASN A 2 4.01 1.74 25.58
CA ASN A 2 3.64 0.97 24.39
C ASN A 2 2.12 0.99 24.33
N GLU A 3 1.56 2.03 23.70
CA GLU A 3 0.18 1.93 23.26
C GLU A 3 0.15 0.94 22.10
N VAL A 4 -0.58 -0.15 22.29
CA VAL A 4 -0.97 -1.01 21.18
C VAL A 4 -2.00 -0.22 20.39
N VAL A 5 -1.55 0.43 19.32
CA VAL A 5 -2.46 1.10 18.39
C VAL A 5 -3.25 0.00 17.70
N HIS A 6 -4.54 -0.07 18.03
CA HIS A 6 -5.45 -1.00 17.37
C HIS A 6 -5.71 -0.50 15.95
N THR A 7 -5.28 -1.27 14.95
CA THR A 7 -5.57 -0.96 13.55
C THR A 7 -6.93 -1.56 13.15
N SER A 8 -7.67 -0.81 12.35
CA SER A 8 -8.90 -1.26 11.69
C SER A 8 -8.64 -1.37 10.19
N PRO A 9 -9.37 -2.22 9.45
CA PRO A 9 -9.24 -2.27 7.99
C PRO A 9 -9.40 -0.89 7.35
N THR A 10 -8.46 -0.50 6.49
CA THR A 10 -8.50 0.78 5.77
C THR A 10 -9.60 0.74 4.70
N ILE A 11 -10.62 1.58 4.86
CA ILE A 11 -11.77 1.67 3.94
C ILE A 11 -11.50 2.64 2.78
N GLY A 12 -10.51 3.51 2.91
CA GLY A 12 -10.16 4.53 1.91
C GLY A 12 -8.65 4.68 1.74
N SER A 13 -8.17 5.91 1.82
CA SER A 13 -6.74 6.22 1.86
C SER A 13 -6.40 7.16 2.99
N ASN A 14 -5.17 7.06 3.49
CA ASN A 14 -4.56 8.02 4.39
C ASN A 14 -3.33 8.63 3.71
N VAL A 15 -3.01 9.88 4.01
CA VAL A 15 -1.77 10.52 3.56
C VAL A 15 -0.89 10.80 4.76
N GLU A 16 0.35 10.34 4.68
CA GLU A 16 1.35 10.55 5.73
C GLU A 16 2.61 11.17 5.13
N GLU A 17 3.16 12.12 5.87
CA GLU A 17 4.45 12.69 5.58
C GLU A 17 5.46 12.15 6.58
N ILE A 18 6.49 11.47 6.07
CA ILE A 18 7.54 10.87 6.88
C ILE A 18 8.87 11.45 6.47
N VAL A 19 9.64 11.95 7.43
CA VAL A 19 11.01 12.41 7.20
C VAL A 19 11.97 11.37 7.76
N VAL A 20 12.79 10.78 6.89
CA VAL A 20 13.85 9.84 7.29
C VAL A 20 15.19 10.47 6.87
N ASN A 21 16.04 10.77 7.85
CA ASN A 21 17.28 11.54 7.67
C ASN A 21 16.99 12.89 6.97
N ASN A 22 17.56 13.11 5.79
CA ASN A 22 17.39 14.33 4.99
C ASN A 22 16.42 14.12 3.81
N THR A 23 15.63 13.04 3.82
CA THR A 23 14.67 12.70 2.77
C THR A 23 13.25 12.77 3.32
N ARG A 24 12.38 13.47 2.58
CA ARG A 24 10.96 13.63 2.88
C ARG A 24 10.15 12.73 1.96
N PHE A 25 9.34 11.86 2.54
CA PHE A 25 8.43 10.97 1.85
C PHE A 25 7.00 11.47 2.03
N LEU A 26 6.26 11.60 0.94
CA LEU A 26 4.82 11.72 0.96
C LEU A 26 4.26 10.35 0.57
N MET A 27 3.57 9.70 1.49
CA MET A 27 3.11 8.32 1.35
C MET A 27 1.60 8.24 1.46
N TRP A 28 1.00 7.43 0.61
CA TRP A 28 -0.43 7.11 0.66
C TRP A 28 -0.59 5.67 1.14
N ASP A 29 -1.23 5.47 2.28
CA ASP A 29 -1.71 4.15 2.70
C ASP A 29 -3.08 3.92 2.07
N ILE A 30 -3.25 2.82 1.34
CA ILE A 30 -4.41 2.56 0.49
C ILE A 30 -5.05 1.24 0.90
N GLY A 31 -6.38 1.21 0.99
CA GLY A 31 -7.13 0.00 1.33
C GLY A 31 -6.84 -1.19 0.39
N GLY A 32 -6.51 -2.34 0.99
CA GLY A 32 -6.17 -3.57 0.28
C GLY A 32 -7.34 -4.51 -0.06
N GLN A 33 -8.55 -4.17 0.38
CA GLN A 33 -9.77 -4.94 0.12
C GLN A 33 -10.05 -5.00 -1.38
N GLU A 34 -10.45 -6.17 -1.88
CA GLU A 34 -10.63 -6.41 -3.32
C GLU A 34 -11.50 -5.36 -4.03
N SER A 35 -12.59 -4.93 -3.39
CA SER A 35 -13.49 -3.88 -3.90
C SER A 35 -12.84 -2.50 -4.04
N LEU A 36 -11.74 -2.24 -3.35
CA LEU A 36 -11.02 -0.95 -3.37
C LEU A 36 -9.84 -0.95 -4.34
N ARG A 37 -9.37 -2.11 -4.80
CA ARG A 37 -8.17 -2.22 -5.65
C ARG A 37 -8.30 -1.52 -7.00
N SER A 38 -9.52 -1.41 -7.52
CA SER A 38 -9.80 -0.65 -8.74
C SER A 38 -9.45 0.83 -8.64
N SER A 39 -9.35 1.38 -7.42
CA SER A 39 -8.98 2.78 -7.18
C SER A 39 -7.47 3.03 -7.07
N TRP A 40 -6.65 1.98 -6.98
CA TRP A 40 -5.20 2.13 -6.77
C TRP A 40 -4.52 2.94 -7.88
N ASN A 41 -4.99 2.79 -9.12
CA ASN A 41 -4.43 3.51 -10.27
C ASN A 41 -4.49 5.04 -10.15
N THR A 42 -5.43 5.57 -9.36
CA THR A 42 -5.54 7.01 -9.10
C THR A 42 -4.33 7.57 -8.35
N TYR A 43 -3.47 6.71 -7.77
CA TYR A 43 -2.28 7.09 -7.01
C TYR A 43 -0.96 6.87 -7.77
N TYR A 44 -0.98 6.32 -8.99
CA TYR A 44 0.29 5.97 -9.69
C TYR A 44 0.99 7.18 -10.29
N THR A 45 0.24 8.19 -10.72
CA THR A 45 0.80 9.40 -11.34
C THR A 45 1.76 10.11 -10.38
N ASN A 46 2.98 10.37 -10.83
CA ASN A 46 4.07 10.98 -10.05
C ASN A 46 4.54 10.18 -8.83
N THR A 47 4.17 8.89 -8.70
CA THR A 47 4.73 8.02 -7.67
C THR A 47 6.16 7.61 -8.04
N GLU A 48 7.13 7.93 -7.17
CA GLU A 48 8.54 7.57 -7.38
C GLU A 48 8.83 6.12 -6.98
N PHE A 49 8.16 5.63 -5.93
CA PHE A 49 8.37 4.29 -5.38
C PHE A 49 7.07 3.67 -4.90
N VAL A 50 6.94 2.35 -5.05
CA VAL A 50 5.82 1.58 -4.52
C VAL A 50 6.33 0.65 -3.43
N ILE A 51 5.66 0.67 -2.26
CA ILE A 51 5.91 -0.27 -1.17
C ILE A 51 4.76 -1.27 -1.15
N VAL A 52 5.05 -2.53 -1.47
CA VAL A 52 4.09 -3.63 -1.33
C VAL A 52 4.38 -4.39 -0.05
N VAL A 53 3.45 -4.33 0.90
CA VAL A 53 3.53 -5.06 2.16
C VAL A 53 2.93 -6.45 1.96
N VAL A 54 3.71 -7.49 2.24
CA VAL A 54 3.31 -8.89 2.07
C VAL A 54 3.28 -9.57 3.44
N ASP A 55 2.16 -10.18 3.80
CA ASP A 55 2.10 -11.07 4.95
C ASP A 55 2.86 -12.35 4.64
N SER A 56 4.06 -12.48 5.20
CA SER A 56 4.93 -13.66 5.02
C SER A 56 4.35 -14.98 5.52
N THR A 57 3.31 -14.92 6.36
CA THR A 57 2.64 -16.11 6.92
C THR A 57 1.46 -16.56 6.06
N ASP A 58 0.89 -15.67 5.24
CA ASP A 58 -0.25 -15.95 4.38
C ASP A 58 0.17 -16.50 3.01
N ARG A 59 0.58 -17.76 3.02
CA ARG A 59 1.04 -18.46 1.82
C ARG A 59 -0.06 -18.71 0.79
N GLU A 60 -1.32 -18.75 1.22
CA GLU A 60 -2.45 -19.01 0.33
C GLU A 60 -2.72 -17.80 -0.58
N ARG A 61 -2.52 -16.57 -0.07
CA ARG A 61 -2.79 -15.34 -0.82
C ARG A 61 -1.57 -14.73 -1.53
N ILE A 62 -0.39 -15.34 -1.45
CA ILE A 62 0.82 -14.81 -2.12
C ILE A 62 0.66 -14.71 -3.65
N SER A 63 -0.10 -15.62 -4.26
CA SER A 63 -0.42 -15.58 -5.69
C SER A 63 -1.23 -14.35 -6.06
N VAL A 64 -2.16 -13.92 -5.20
CA VAL A 64 -2.96 -12.71 -5.36
C VAL A 64 -2.06 -11.48 -5.30
N THR A 65 -1.17 -11.39 -4.30
CA THR A 65 -0.22 -10.28 -4.20
C THR A 65 0.69 -10.17 -5.42
N LYS A 66 1.15 -11.32 -5.94
CA LYS A 66 1.93 -11.37 -7.18
C LYS A 66 1.11 -10.79 -8.33
N GLU A 67 -0.10 -11.30 -8.57
CA GLU A 67 -0.95 -10.86 -9.68
C GLU A 67 -1.21 -9.34 -9.63
N GLU A 68 -1.58 -8.81 -8.46
CA GLU A 68 -1.83 -7.39 -8.29
C GLU A 68 -0.57 -6.55 -8.52
N LEU A 69 0.59 -6.99 -8.01
CA LEU A 69 1.87 -6.31 -8.29
C LEU A 69 2.17 -6.26 -9.80
N TYR A 70 1.97 -7.35 -10.54
CA TYR A 70 2.20 -7.34 -11.99
C TYR A 70 1.21 -6.42 -12.73
N LYS A 71 -0.05 -6.32 -12.28
CA LYS A 71 -1.02 -5.36 -12.82
C LYS A 71 -0.58 -3.91 -12.56
N MET A 72 -0.07 -3.62 -11.37
CA MET A 72 0.48 -2.30 -11.04
C MET A 72 1.66 -1.93 -11.94
N LEU A 73 2.62 -2.85 -12.11
CA LEU A 73 3.83 -2.63 -12.91
C LEU A 73 3.57 -2.52 -14.42
N ALA A 74 2.46 -3.09 -14.90
CA ALA A 74 2.04 -3.00 -16.29
C ALA A 74 1.20 -1.74 -16.58
N HIS A 75 0.89 -0.94 -15.57
CA HIS A 75 0.15 0.29 -15.75
C HIS A 75 1.07 1.37 -16.36
N GLU A 76 0.66 1.92 -17.51
CA GLU A 76 1.32 3.05 -18.17
C GLU A 76 1.06 4.38 -17.44
#